data_AF-W2M6Q3-F1
#
_entry.id   AF-W2M6Q3-F1
#
_cell.length_a   1.000
_cell.length_b   1.000
_cell.length_c   1.000
_cell.angle_alpha   90.00
_cell.angle_beta   90.00
_cell.angle_gamma   90.00
#
_symmetry.space_group_name_H-M   'P 1'
#
loop_
_entity.id
_entity.type
_entity.pdbx_description
1 polymer ?
#
loop_
_entity_poly.entity_id
_entity_poly.type
_entity_poly.pdbx_seq_one_letter_code
_entity_poly.pdbx_strand_id
1 'polypeptide(L)'
;MPRWFLVLVLAALATSQVRAAPANQMDFAACPVRHSPEYYCCEYSEVIKVLYTKYNRPSGGAYEPYYVDGWNKQRQVNFPVAMYHPSTPAFNYTDPNTVCRVQAMTDKISGKLTEELQCAETNSSLPSASQDGTIFWTYKDNWRNNNASFPVGASCYSLMRHDGTVDMDLKTACTIAMLDLAMMLPPVRFTTFMETPLVTIYLLYISFFALLGFWIVLKHYHQKTKQLVDDIDKKLLATSQYSAKLAAGDNYSRRTSIRASDVQMQATASEDIVQMGFSNSSFGSFVFGCLVVASVGLNILLIIIIADFYRNFDPPLFDIREDNTAVFFIVWVFALVWFVVIMSMQDRIFNFFRLRVPLDKCKFVYMLKRDETEVLLADRSGVSDFVAKVESFFASKGKISGYRTTVPVVEVDGLRVVEFQHIRYVYEETEQRFVPGAVALGRTYDDMQQEASGLSDTEARHRINTVGSNSVDVEMPSLPVSMAQEFFTLFYIYQIMCYYVWYYFTYWNMGIVMTVVVLGAAVVNIYTQRQIQSSIVKMT
;
A
#
# COMPACT_ATOMS: atom_id res chain seq x y z
N MET A 1 9.66 -0.85 -23.92
CA MET A 1 10.08 0.43 -23.32
C MET A 1 8.92 1.41 -23.38
N PRO A 2 8.37 1.89 -22.25
CA PRO A 2 7.40 2.97 -22.27
C PRO A 2 7.97 4.28 -21.71
N ARG A 3 7.57 5.38 -22.34
CA ARG A 3 8.02 6.78 -22.23
C ARG A 3 7.65 7.51 -20.94
N TRP A 4 7.55 6.82 -19.80
CA TRP A 4 7.12 7.44 -18.52
C TRP A 4 8.27 7.80 -17.58
N PHE A 5 9.50 7.37 -17.91
CA PHE A 5 10.67 7.56 -17.04
C PHE A 5 11.31 8.96 -17.09
N LEU A 6 10.98 9.80 -18.09
CA LEU A 6 11.70 11.06 -18.30
C LEU A 6 11.19 12.26 -17.48
N VAL A 7 10.03 12.14 -16.83
CA VAL A 7 9.45 13.26 -16.05
C VAL A 7 9.99 13.32 -14.62
N LEU A 8 10.58 12.23 -14.10
CA LEU A 8 11.02 12.12 -12.70
C LEU A 8 12.47 12.57 -12.45
N VAL A 9 13.28 12.76 -13.49
CA VAL A 9 14.74 13.05 -13.32
C VAL A 9 15.05 14.55 -13.31
N LEU A 10 14.11 15.42 -13.69
CA LEU A 10 14.35 16.88 -13.74
C LEU A 10 14.05 17.64 -12.44
N ALA A 11 13.53 16.99 -11.40
CA ALA A 11 13.25 17.63 -10.11
C ALA A 11 14.43 17.56 -9.09
N ALA A 12 15.56 16.93 -9.45
CA ALA A 12 16.66 16.66 -8.53
C ALA A 12 17.74 17.77 -8.43
N LEU A 13 17.55 18.93 -9.07
CA LEU A 13 18.51 20.04 -9.03
C LEU A 13 17.79 21.38 -8.79
N ALA A 14 17.37 21.62 -7.55
CA ALA A 14 17.07 22.96 -7.07
C ALA A 14 17.30 23.06 -5.55
N THR A 15 18.50 23.53 -5.23
CA THR A 15 18.88 24.34 -4.05
C THR A 15 18.29 23.95 -2.69
N SER A 16 19.17 23.37 -1.88
CA SER A 16 19.18 23.49 -0.42
C SER A 16 18.91 24.93 0.04
N GLN A 17 17.79 25.17 0.71
CA GLN A 17 17.63 26.34 1.58
C GLN A 17 17.69 25.92 3.05
N VAL A 18 18.73 26.46 3.68
CA VAL A 18 19.03 26.42 5.11
C VAL A 18 17.85 26.97 5.89
N ARG A 19 17.41 26.23 6.89
CA ARG A 19 16.39 26.64 7.86
C ARG A 19 16.98 27.78 8.70
N ALA A 20 16.61 29.02 8.40
CA ALA A 20 16.96 30.17 9.22
C ALA A 20 16.11 30.15 10.51
N ALA A 21 16.73 30.57 11.62
CA ALA A 21 16.05 30.88 12.88
C ALA A 21 14.88 31.87 12.64
N PRO A 22 13.87 31.95 13.53
CA PRO A 22 12.78 32.92 13.38
C PRO A 22 13.37 34.33 13.30
N ALA A 23 13.35 34.91 12.10
CA ALA A 23 13.83 36.26 11.86
C ALA A 23 12.96 37.26 12.63
N ASN A 24 13.58 38.24 13.27
CA ASN A 24 12.85 39.32 13.91
C ASN A 24 12.11 40.08 12.80
N GLN A 25 10.87 40.50 13.04
CA GLN A 25 10.08 41.23 12.04
C GLN A 25 10.80 42.51 11.57
N MET A 26 11.70 43.06 12.40
CA MET A 26 12.55 44.21 12.08
C MET A 26 13.71 43.88 11.13
N ASP A 27 14.03 42.61 10.90
CA ASP A 27 15.12 42.18 10.01
C ASP A 27 14.73 42.28 8.52
N PHE A 28 13.43 42.40 8.24
CA PHE A 28 12.91 42.56 6.88
C PHE A 28 12.80 44.05 6.51
N ALA A 29 13.53 44.48 5.47
CA ALA A 29 13.41 45.83 4.91
C ALA A 29 11.98 46.18 4.46
N ALA A 30 11.21 45.15 4.10
CA ALA A 30 9.81 45.19 3.70
C ALA A 30 8.81 45.35 4.88
N CYS A 31 9.28 45.41 6.12
CA CYS A 31 8.41 45.39 7.29
C CYS A 31 7.63 46.70 7.46
N PRO A 32 6.28 46.66 7.60
CA PRO A 32 5.44 47.85 7.78
C PRO A 32 5.87 48.73 8.97
N VAL A 33 6.45 48.14 10.01
CA VAL A 33 6.93 48.85 11.21
C VAL A 33 8.02 49.88 10.87
N ARG A 34 8.77 49.68 9.78
CA ARG A 34 9.82 50.63 9.32
C ARG A 34 9.29 51.83 8.54
N HIS A 35 7.99 51.89 8.22
CA HIS A 35 7.41 52.85 7.27
C HIS A 35 6.22 53.62 7.86
N SER A 36 6.38 54.11 9.09
CA SER A 36 5.41 54.96 9.81
C SER A 36 3.96 54.47 9.68
N PRO A 37 3.65 53.27 10.19
CA PRO A 37 2.31 52.71 10.08
C PRO A 37 1.29 53.55 10.87
N GLU A 38 0.11 53.75 10.29
CA GLU A 38 -1.05 54.31 10.99
C GLU A 38 -1.81 53.18 11.69
N TYR A 39 -2.22 53.38 12.94
CA TYR A 39 -2.96 52.39 13.72
C TYR A 39 -4.42 52.81 13.90
N TYR A 40 -5.34 51.86 13.72
CA TYR A 40 -6.78 52.05 13.86
C TYR A 40 -7.35 50.97 14.79
N CYS A 41 -8.17 51.37 15.75
CA CYS A 41 -8.91 50.43 16.57
C CYS A 41 -10.34 50.31 16.05
N CYS A 42 -10.79 49.09 15.76
CA CYS A 42 -12.16 48.82 15.35
C CYS A 42 -12.90 48.03 16.43
N GLU A 43 -14.02 48.59 16.89
CA GLU A 43 -14.91 47.99 17.89
C GLU A 43 -16.12 47.36 17.21
N TYR A 44 -16.40 46.10 17.56
CA TYR A 44 -17.48 45.28 17.00
C TYR A 44 -18.60 45.03 18.00
N SER A 45 -18.22 44.88 19.28
CA SER A 45 -19.09 44.71 20.44
C SER A 45 -18.39 45.28 21.66
N GLU A 46 -19.06 45.33 22.82
CA GLU A 46 -18.43 45.77 24.08
C GLU A 46 -17.20 44.93 24.48
N VAL A 47 -17.05 43.72 23.90
CA VAL A 47 -16.03 42.72 24.28
C VAL A 47 -15.00 42.47 23.18
N ILE A 48 -15.32 42.76 21.91
CA ILE A 48 -14.44 42.44 20.77
C ILE A 48 -13.92 43.74 20.15
N LYS A 49 -12.60 43.95 20.29
CA LYS A 49 -11.84 45.04 19.66
C LYS A 49 -10.67 44.43 18.87
N VAL A 50 -10.45 44.91 17.65
CA VAL A 50 -9.33 44.45 16.80
C VAL A 50 -8.51 45.64 16.32
N LEU A 51 -7.20 45.51 16.43
CA LEU A 51 -6.23 46.50 15.97
C LEU A 51 -5.92 46.30 14.47
N TYR A 52 -6.27 47.29 13.67
CA TYR A 52 -5.88 47.41 12.27
C TYR A 52 -4.64 48.29 12.13
N THR A 53 -3.77 47.90 11.22
CA THR A 53 -2.57 48.63 10.85
C THR A 53 -2.67 48.98 9.38
N LYS A 54 -2.55 50.27 9.08
CA LYS A 54 -2.52 50.81 7.73
C LYS A 54 -1.10 51.25 7.40
N TYR A 55 -0.61 50.86 6.23
CA TYR A 55 0.66 51.36 5.72
C TYR A 55 0.57 51.62 4.21
N ASN A 56 1.31 52.62 3.77
CA ASN A 56 1.43 52.94 2.35
C ASN A 56 2.69 52.30 1.79
N ARG A 57 2.68 52.01 0.49
CA ARG A 57 3.89 51.67 -0.25
C ARG A 57 4.93 52.79 -0.06
N PRO A 58 6.12 52.51 0.49
CA PRO A 58 7.17 53.51 0.54
C PRO A 58 7.65 53.84 -0.88
N SER A 59 7.85 55.13 -1.14
CA SER A 59 8.40 55.66 -2.40
C SER A 59 9.70 56.41 -2.11
N GLY A 60 10.73 56.16 -2.91
CA GLY A 60 12.07 56.70 -2.71
C GLY A 60 12.94 55.97 -1.67
N GLY A 61 14.26 56.08 -1.83
CA GLY A 61 15.29 55.61 -0.88
C GLY A 61 15.95 54.27 -1.24
N ALA A 62 16.93 53.84 -0.43
CA ALA A 62 17.75 52.65 -0.71
C ALA A 62 16.96 51.33 -0.72
N TYR A 63 15.75 51.32 -0.16
CA TYR A 63 14.92 50.12 -0.06
C TYR A 63 13.85 49.99 -1.16
N GLU A 64 13.64 51.04 -1.96
CA GLU A 64 12.64 51.07 -3.04
C GLU A 64 12.76 49.89 -4.03
N PRO A 65 13.97 49.47 -4.46
CA PRO A 65 14.10 48.30 -5.34
C PRO A 65 13.56 47.00 -4.74
N TYR A 66 13.73 46.79 -3.43
CA TYR A 66 13.21 45.59 -2.74
C TYR A 66 11.68 45.62 -2.68
N TYR A 67 11.10 46.80 -2.48
CA TYR A 67 9.65 46.96 -2.53
C TYR A 67 9.13 46.74 -3.93
N VAL A 68 9.75 47.30 -4.96
CA VAL A 68 9.37 47.12 -6.38
C VAL A 68 9.44 45.65 -6.80
N ASP A 69 10.55 44.95 -6.50
CA ASP A 69 10.69 43.51 -6.79
C ASP A 69 9.65 42.68 -6.04
N GLY A 70 9.44 42.99 -4.75
CA GLY A 70 8.39 42.37 -3.96
C GLY A 70 6.99 42.64 -4.50
N TRP A 71 6.71 43.85 -5.01
CA TRP A 71 5.41 44.31 -5.52
C TRP A 71 5.02 43.64 -6.83
N ASN A 72 6.02 43.41 -7.68
CA ASN A 72 5.84 42.81 -9.00
C ASN A 72 5.66 41.29 -8.92
N LYS A 73 5.93 40.67 -7.77
CA LYS A 73 5.65 39.26 -7.53
C LYS A 73 4.16 39.05 -7.24
N GLN A 74 3.53 38.15 -7.98
CA GLN A 74 2.16 37.70 -7.70
C GLN A 74 2.01 37.24 -6.25
N ARG A 75 0.87 37.54 -5.64
CA ARG A 75 0.52 37.08 -4.29
C ARG A 75 -0.64 36.09 -4.36
N GLN A 76 -0.62 35.11 -3.48
CA GLN A 76 -1.68 34.13 -3.33
C GLN A 76 -2.51 34.49 -2.09
N VAL A 77 -3.84 34.51 -2.22
CA VAL A 77 -4.75 34.69 -1.08
C VAL A 77 -5.22 33.35 -0.54
N ASN A 78 -4.79 32.99 0.67
CA ASN A 78 -5.28 31.78 1.33
C ASN A 78 -6.71 31.97 1.85
N PHE A 79 -7.69 31.67 0.99
CA PHE A 79 -9.10 31.69 1.34
C PHE A 79 -9.89 30.63 0.55
N PRO A 80 -10.80 29.87 1.18
CA PRO A 80 -11.05 29.78 2.62
C PRO A 80 -10.01 28.92 3.38
N VAL A 81 -9.01 28.41 2.65
CA VAL A 81 -8.08 27.36 3.08
C VAL A 81 -6.98 27.90 4.01
N ALA A 82 -6.51 27.07 4.94
CA ALA A 82 -5.43 27.41 5.89
C ALA A 82 -4.01 27.16 5.36
N MET A 83 -3.91 26.48 4.23
CA MET A 83 -2.66 26.12 3.55
C MET A 83 -2.65 26.66 2.11
N TYR A 84 -1.47 27.03 1.62
CA TYR A 84 -1.31 27.52 0.24
C TYR A 84 -1.39 26.34 -0.75
N HIS A 85 -2.24 26.45 -1.77
CA HIS A 85 -2.44 25.43 -2.80
C HIS A 85 -2.16 26.02 -4.22
N PRO A 86 -1.73 25.22 -5.21
CA PRO A 86 -1.54 25.71 -6.58
C PRO A 86 -2.80 26.30 -7.25
N SER A 87 -3.99 25.93 -6.78
CA SER A 87 -5.28 26.52 -7.24
C SER A 87 -5.65 27.81 -6.51
N THR A 88 -4.87 28.25 -5.51
CA THR A 88 -5.15 29.45 -4.75
C THR A 88 -5.13 30.68 -5.68
N PRO A 89 -6.14 31.58 -5.62
CA PRO A 89 -6.19 32.77 -6.46
C PRO A 89 -4.92 33.60 -6.31
N ALA A 90 -4.29 33.89 -7.45
CA ALA A 90 -3.13 34.75 -7.53
C ALA A 90 -3.54 36.14 -8.03
N PHE A 91 -3.03 37.19 -7.38
CA PHE A 91 -3.31 38.57 -7.76
C PHE A 91 -2.04 39.40 -7.85
N ASN A 92 -2.13 40.48 -8.62
CA ASN A 92 -1.06 41.42 -8.83
C ASN A 92 -1.42 42.81 -8.28
N TYR A 93 -0.55 43.38 -7.45
CA TYR A 93 -0.77 44.72 -6.89
C TYR A 93 -0.74 45.85 -7.92
N THR A 94 -0.16 45.62 -9.10
CA THR A 94 -0.13 46.61 -10.17
C THR A 94 -1.36 46.55 -11.08
N ASP A 95 -2.17 45.51 -10.97
CA ASP A 95 -3.41 45.37 -11.75
C ASP A 95 -4.63 45.40 -10.82
N PRO A 96 -5.32 46.54 -10.70
CA PRO A 96 -6.50 46.71 -9.85
C PRO A 96 -7.59 45.67 -10.09
N ASN A 97 -7.68 45.12 -11.31
CA ASN A 97 -8.73 44.15 -11.68
C ASN A 97 -8.48 42.75 -11.10
N THR A 98 -7.26 42.46 -10.67
CA THR A 98 -6.90 41.16 -10.09
C THR A 98 -6.91 41.19 -8.56
N VAL A 99 -6.97 42.36 -7.94
CA VAL A 99 -6.80 42.51 -6.48
C VAL A 99 -7.95 41.83 -5.73
N CYS A 100 -7.58 40.94 -4.81
CA CYS A 100 -8.49 40.29 -3.87
C CYS A 100 -8.22 40.78 -2.45
N ARG A 101 -9.28 41.07 -1.70
CA ARG A 101 -9.23 41.50 -0.30
C ARG A 101 -10.12 40.63 0.56
N VAL A 102 -9.73 40.41 1.81
CA VAL A 102 -10.61 39.75 2.79
C VAL A 102 -11.49 40.80 3.44
N GLN A 103 -12.79 40.71 3.18
CA GLN A 103 -13.80 41.48 3.87
C GLN A 103 -14.18 40.77 5.17
N ALA A 104 -14.03 41.48 6.27
CA ALA A 104 -14.58 41.03 7.54
C ALA A 104 -16.03 41.50 7.65
N MET A 105 -16.97 40.58 7.80
CA MET A 105 -18.37 40.85 8.12
C MET A 105 -18.64 40.44 9.56
N THR A 106 -19.46 41.22 10.26
CA THR A 106 -19.88 40.90 11.62
C THR A 106 -21.34 40.47 11.59
N ASP A 107 -21.61 39.28 12.10
CA ASP A 107 -23.00 38.87 12.32
C ASP A 107 -23.60 39.70 13.46
N LYS A 108 -24.67 40.43 13.15
CA LYS A 108 -25.35 41.34 14.06
C LYS A 108 -25.94 40.64 15.29
N ILE A 109 -26.17 39.33 15.23
CA ILE A 109 -26.83 38.56 16.30
C ILE A 109 -25.80 37.82 17.16
N SER A 110 -24.79 37.19 16.54
CA SER A 110 -23.78 36.40 17.26
C SER A 110 -22.52 37.19 17.64
N GLY A 111 -22.31 38.38 17.06
CA GLY A 111 -21.09 39.17 17.25
C GLY A 111 -19.84 38.52 16.66
N LYS A 112 -19.99 37.40 15.93
CA LYS A 112 -18.89 36.62 15.37
C LYS A 112 -18.38 37.27 14.08
N LEU A 113 -17.06 37.37 13.97
CA LEU A 113 -16.37 37.81 12.75
C LEU A 113 -16.38 36.68 11.72
N THR A 114 -16.92 36.94 10.54
CA THR A 114 -16.86 36.07 9.36
C THR A 114 -16.08 36.75 8.26
N GLU A 115 -15.15 36.03 7.63
CA GLU A 115 -14.34 36.55 6.54
C GLU A 115 -14.88 36.08 5.19
N GLU A 116 -15.00 36.98 4.23
CA GLU A 116 -15.33 36.68 2.83
C GLU A 116 -14.25 37.24 1.90
N LEU A 117 -13.91 36.50 0.84
CA LEU A 117 -12.98 36.99 -0.18
C LEU A 117 -13.73 37.82 -1.22
N GLN A 118 -13.28 39.05 -1.42
CA GLN A 118 -13.79 39.96 -2.45
C GLN A 118 -12.70 40.27 -3.46
N CYS A 119 -12.88 39.78 -4.69
CA CYS A 119 -11.98 40.06 -5.80
C CYS A 119 -12.61 41.08 -6.74
N ALA A 120 -11.81 41.90 -7.42
CA ALA A 120 -12.32 42.93 -8.32
C ALA A 120 -13.15 42.41 -9.51
N GLU A 121 -12.98 41.14 -9.91
CA GLU A 121 -13.84 40.49 -10.92
C GLU A 121 -15.25 40.15 -10.41
N THR A 122 -15.43 40.01 -9.10
CA THR A 122 -16.72 39.80 -8.45
C THR A 122 -17.25 41.15 -7.98
N ASN A 123 -18.27 41.70 -8.67
CA ASN A 123 -18.90 43.00 -8.42
C ASN A 123 -19.47 43.14 -6.99
N SER A 124 -18.61 43.32 -6.00
CA SER A 124 -18.97 43.72 -4.65
C SER A 124 -18.43 45.11 -4.36
N SER A 125 -19.14 45.83 -3.49
CA SER A 125 -18.94 47.23 -3.14
C SER A 125 -17.60 47.50 -2.45
N LEU A 126 -16.50 47.41 -3.21
CA LEU A 126 -15.17 47.81 -2.79
C LEU A 126 -15.16 49.35 -2.66
N PRO A 127 -14.93 49.93 -1.47
CA PRO A 127 -14.72 51.37 -1.32
C PRO A 127 -13.59 51.87 -2.24
N SER A 128 -13.62 53.11 -2.70
CA SER A 128 -12.61 53.67 -3.63
C SER A 128 -11.16 53.54 -3.11
N ALA A 129 -10.93 53.74 -1.81
CA ALA A 129 -9.62 53.52 -1.18
C ALA A 129 -9.17 52.04 -1.15
N SER A 130 -10.10 51.11 -1.43
CA SER A 130 -9.83 49.68 -1.52
C SER A 130 -9.51 49.19 -2.94
N GLN A 131 -9.58 50.06 -3.94
CA GLN A 131 -9.04 49.79 -5.29
C GLN A 131 -7.60 50.28 -5.43
N ASP A 132 -7.13 51.10 -4.48
CA ASP A 132 -5.76 51.59 -4.45
C ASP A 132 -4.82 50.47 -3.98
N GLY A 133 -4.04 49.95 -4.92
CA GLY A 133 -3.02 48.93 -4.68
C GLY A 133 -1.81 49.42 -3.88
N THR A 134 -1.74 50.71 -3.52
CA THR A 134 -0.65 51.30 -2.73
C THR A 134 -0.94 51.36 -1.23
N ILE A 135 -2.20 51.17 -0.81
CA ILE A 135 -2.66 51.27 0.59
C ILE A 135 -3.02 49.90 1.14
N PHE A 136 -2.43 49.53 2.27
CA PHE A 136 -2.56 48.21 2.87
C PHE A 136 -3.13 48.30 4.27
N TRP A 137 -4.13 47.46 4.51
CA TRP A 137 -4.73 47.21 5.80
C TRP A 137 -4.43 45.77 6.21
N THR A 138 -3.95 45.59 7.43
CA THR A 138 -3.74 44.27 8.03
C THR A 138 -4.11 44.34 9.51
N TYR A 139 -4.58 43.23 10.06
CA TYR A 139 -4.80 43.08 11.51
C TYR A 139 -4.15 41.77 11.95
N LYS A 140 -3.84 41.65 13.24
CA LYS A 140 -3.09 40.52 13.81
C LYS A 140 -3.69 39.16 13.45
N ASP A 141 -5.02 39.08 13.43
CA ASP A 141 -5.73 37.82 13.16
C ASP A 141 -5.87 37.52 11.66
N ASN A 142 -5.51 38.45 10.77
CA ASN A 142 -5.42 38.21 9.34
C ASN A 142 -4.03 37.67 8.97
N TRP A 143 -3.87 36.35 9.12
CA TRP A 143 -2.68 35.62 8.73
C TRP A 143 -2.60 35.33 7.21
N ARG A 144 -3.60 35.73 6.42
CA ARG A 144 -3.79 35.30 5.01
C ARG A 144 -3.02 36.12 3.97
N ASN A 145 -1.99 36.86 4.41
CA ASN A 145 -1.07 37.66 3.59
C ASN A 145 -1.78 38.52 2.51
N ASN A 146 -2.93 39.09 2.87
CA ASN A 146 -3.76 39.87 1.97
C ASN A 146 -4.23 41.16 2.66
N ASN A 147 -4.65 42.10 1.83
CA ASN A 147 -5.19 43.37 2.27
C ASN A 147 -6.59 43.13 2.85
N ALA A 148 -6.85 43.58 4.07
CA ALA A 148 -8.17 43.50 4.69
C ALA A 148 -9.02 44.72 4.32
N SER A 149 -10.35 44.60 4.36
CA SER A 149 -11.21 45.78 4.46
C SER A 149 -11.59 46.03 5.92
N PHE A 150 -11.97 47.27 6.21
CA PHE A 150 -12.72 47.50 7.44
C PHE A 150 -14.05 46.76 7.41
N PRO A 151 -14.57 46.36 8.57
CA PRO A 151 -15.82 45.64 8.67
C PRO A 151 -17.01 46.56 8.42
N VAL A 152 -18.03 46.05 7.74
CA VAL A 152 -19.28 46.79 7.55
C VAL A 152 -20.03 46.87 8.89
N GLY A 153 -20.17 48.08 9.44
CA GLY A 153 -20.89 48.34 10.69
C GLY A 153 -20.03 48.41 11.95
N ALA A 154 -18.69 48.29 11.84
CA ALA A 154 -17.79 48.51 12.96
C ALA A 154 -17.50 50.00 13.18
N SER A 155 -17.27 50.39 14.44
CA SER A 155 -16.82 51.75 14.79
C SER A 155 -15.29 51.76 14.86
N CYS A 156 -14.65 52.36 13.85
CA CYS A 156 -13.20 52.44 13.75
C CYS A 156 -12.71 53.87 14.02
N TYR A 157 -11.70 54.02 14.89
CA TYR A 157 -11.07 55.31 15.20
C TYR A 157 -9.54 55.22 15.13
N SER A 158 -8.89 56.33 14.78
CA SER A 158 -7.43 56.41 14.68
C SER A 158 -6.80 56.47 16.07
N LEU A 159 -5.71 55.74 16.26
CA LEU A 159 -4.87 55.78 17.45
C LEU A 159 -3.68 56.73 17.31
N MET A 160 -3.63 57.46 16.19
CA MET A 160 -2.59 58.46 15.93
C MET A 160 -2.94 59.75 16.65
N ARG A 161 -2.01 60.27 17.44
CA ARG A 161 -2.10 61.58 18.09
C ARG A 161 -1.81 62.69 17.08
N HIS A 162 -2.18 63.92 17.41
CA HIS A 162 -1.95 65.10 16.55
C HIS A 162 -0.45 65.37 16.27
N ASP A 163 0.44 64.86 17.11
CA ASP A 163 1.90 64.93 16.95
C ASP A 163 2.49 63.81 16.08
N GLY A 164 1.64 62.91 15.54
CA GLY A 164 2.05 61.76 14.74
C GLY A 164 2.55 60.56 15.56
N THR A 165 2.52 60.65 16.90
CA THR A 165 2.85 59.52 17.78
C THR A 165 1.63 58.62 18.00
N VAL A 166 1.88 57.37 18.41
CA VAL A 166 0.81 56.39 18.66
C VAL A 166 0.42 56.44 20.13
N ASP A 167 -0.88 56.49 20.41
CA ASP A 167 -1.37 56.33 21.77
C ASP A 167 -1.19 54.87 22.25
N MET A 168 -0.16 54.64 23.05
CA MET A 168 0.20 53.30 23.51
C MET A 168 -0.81 52.70 24.50
N ASP A 169 -1.51 53.53 25.27
CA ASP A 169 -2.50 53.09 26.24
C ASP A 169 -3.77 52.60 25.51
N LEU A 170 -4.26 53.38 24.54
CA LEU A 170 -5.39 52.98 23.69
C LEU A 170 -5.04 51.80 22.78
N LYS A 171 -3.80 51.72 22.27
CA LYS A 171 -3.33 50.58 21.49
C LYS A 171 -3.35 49.29 22.30
N THR A 172 -2.92 49.34 23.55
CA THR A 172 -2.93 48.17 24.45
C THR A 172 -4.37 47.79 24.82
N ALA A 173 -5.24 48.76 25.07
CA ALA A 173 -6.66 48.53 25.33
C ALA A 173 -7.41 47.92 24.13
N CYS A 174 -6.94 48.14 22.91
CA CYS A 174 -7.52 47.58 21.68
C CYS A 174 -7.23 46.07 21.48
N THR A 175 -6.49 45.40 22.39
CA THR A 175 -5.94 44.05 22.16
C THR A 175 -6.51 42.90 23.01
N ILE A 176 -7.75 42.98 23.52
CA ILE A 176 -8.39 41.91 24.31
C ILE A 176 -9.85 41.72 23.82
N ALA A 177 -10.43 40.53 23.58
CA ALA A 177 -10.06 39.14 23.83
C ALA A 177 -10.46 38.22 22.65
N MET A 178 -9.52 37.41 22.16
CA MET A 178 -9.80 36.15 21.46
C MET A 178 -8.72 35.13 21.88
N LEU A 179 -8.66 34.82 23.18
CA LEU A 179 -7.80 33.74 23.69
C LEU A 179 -8.23 32.38 23.10
N ASP A 180 -9.47 32.26 22.62
CA ASP A 180 -10.01 31.02 22.03
C ASP A 180 -9.84 30.88 20.51
N LEU A 181 -9.65 31.97 19.74
CA LEU A 181 -9.58 31.87 18.27
C LEU A 181 -8.17 31.55 17.77
N ALA A 182 -7.15 32.06 18.44
CA ALA A 182 -5.74 31.74 18.14
C ALA A 182 -5.41 30.27 18.42
N MET A 183 -6.19 29.60 19.28
CA MET A 183 -6.07 28.16 19.56
C MET A 183 -6.82 27.31 18.51
N MET A 184 -7.69 27.90 17.69
CA MET A 184 -8.47 27.18 16.67
C MET A 184 -7.89 27.23 15.25
N LEU A 185 -6.99 28.17 14.95
CA LEU A 185 -6.43 28.30 13.60
C LEU A 185 -4.91 28.03 13.57
N PRO A 186 -4.48 26.90 12.99
CA PRO A 186 -3.07 26.53 12.93
C PRO A 186 -2.26 27.53 12.08
N PRO A 187 -0.95 27.67 12.36
CA PRO A 187 -0.07 28.55 11.60
C PRO A 187 -0.06 28.17 10.10
N VAL A 188 -0.10 29.18 9.24
CA VAL A 188 -0.13 29.05 7.78
C VAL A 188 1.06 28.25 7.28
N ARG A 189 0.81 27.18 6.54
CA ARG A 189 1.84 26.29 5.99
C ARG A 189 1.57 26.02 4.51
N PHE A 190 2.63 25.73 3.77
CA PHE A 190 2.53 25.28 2.38
C PHE A 190 2.58 23.75 2.39
N THR A 191 1.48 23.08 2.02
CA THR A 191 1.47 21.64 1.78
C THR A 191 2.00 21.37 0.38
N THR A 192 3.31 21.13 0.28
CA THR A 192 3.94 20.87 -1.01
C THR A 192 3.85 19.40 -1.43
N PHE A 193 3.23 18.53 -0.63
CA PHE A 193 3.28 17.07 -0.70
C PHE A 193 4.72 16.49 -0.69
N MET A 194 5.72 17.34 -0.44
CA MET A 194 7.15 17.01 -0.39
C MET A 194 7.70 17.11 1.03
N GLU A 195 6.82 17.04 2.03
CA GLU A 195 7.25 17.02 3.42
C GLU A 195 8.10 15.77 3.69
N THR A 196 9.15 15.92 4.48
CA THR A 196 10.10 14.85 4.82
C THR A 196 9.45 13.51 5.19
N PRO A 197 8.39 13.44 6.03
CA PRO A 197 7.73 12.16 6.33
C PRO A 197 7.08 11.51 5.10
N LEU A 198 6.40 12.30 4.26
CA LEU A 198 5.73 11.81 3.05
C LEU A 198 6.72 11.37 1.99
N VAL A 199 7.79 12.14 1.76
CA VAL A 199 8.87 11.79 0.84
C VAL A 199 9.55 10.49 1.27
N THR A 200 9.75 10.29 2.57
CA THR A 200 10.31 9.04 3.10
C THR A 200 9.42 7.85 2.75
N ILE A 201 8.10 7.98 2.93
CA ILE A 201 7.13 6.94 2.56
C ILE A 201 7.18 6.67 1.05
N TYR A 202 7.17 7.70 0.21
CA TYR A 202 7.24 7.53 -1.25
C TYR A 202 8.52 6.82 -1.68
N LEU A 203 9.67 7.23 -1.15
CA LEU A 203 10.95 6.60 -1.45
C LEU A 203 10.98 5.13 -1.01
N LEU A 204 10.39 4.80 0.15
CA LEU A 204 10.28 3.43 0.62
C LEU A 204 9.48 2.57 -0.35
N TYR A 205 8.30 3.02 -0.77
CA TYR A 205 7.47 2.27 -1.75
C TYR A 205 8.11 2.19 -3.13
N ILE A 206 8.73 3.26 -3.63
CA ILE A 206 9.47 3.24 -4.89
C ILE A 206 10.62 2.23 -4.82
N SER A 207 11.37 2.22 -3.71
CA SER A 207 12.46 1.25 -3.52
C SER A 207 11.94 -0.19 -3.51
N PHE A 208 10.78 -0.42 -2.88
CA PHE A 208 10.13 -1.72 -2.86
C PHE A 208 9.70 -2.16 -4.27
N PHE A 209 9.05 -1.29 -5.05
CA PHE A 209 8.67 -1.62 -6.43
C PHE A 209 9.89 -1.83 -7.33
N ALA A 210 10.97 -1.09 -7.11
CA ALA A 210 12.23 -1.31 -7.81
C ALA A 210 12.84 -2.69 -7.47
N LEU A 211 12.85 -3.08 -6.20
CA LEU A 211 13.30 -4.41 -5.75
C LEU A 211 12.43 -5.53 -6.34
N LEU A 212 11.11 -5.35 -6.37
CA LEU A 212 10.18 -6.31 -6.98
C LEU A 212 10.41 -6.44 -8.49
N GLY A 213 10.60 -5.31 -9.19
CA GLY A 213 10.93 -5.29 -10.61
C GLY A 213 12.26 -5.97 -10.90
N PHE A 214 13.28 -5.67 -10.09
CA PHE A 214 14.59 -6.33 -10.18
C PHE A 214 14.49 -7.84 -9.94
N TRP A 215 13.71 -8.28 -8.95
CA TRP A 215 13.43 -9.70 -8.73
C TRP A 215 12.79 -10.37 -9.94
N ILE A 216 11.79 -9.75 -10.55
CA ILE A 216 11.13 -10.29 -11.76
C ILE A 216 12.14 -10.47 -12.89
N VAL A 217 12.99 -9.46 -13.13
CA VAL A 217 14.02 -9.51 -14.16
C VAL A 217 15.07 -10.58 -13.86
N LEU A 218 15.56 -10.62 -12.62
CA LEU A 218 16.54 -11.61 -12.15
C LEU A 218 15.99 -13.04 -12.29
N LYS A 219 14.75 -13.25 -11.87
CA LYS A 219 14.06 -14.53 -11.99
C LYS A 219 13.92 -14.94 -13.46
N HIS A 220 13.48 -14.03 -14.33
CA HIS A 220 13.32 -14.30 -15.76
C HIS A 220 14.65 -14.63 -16.43
N TYR A 221 15.72 -13.90 -16.08
CA TYR A 221 17.07 -14.16 -16.58
C TYR A 221 17.57 -15.54 -16.15
N HIS A 222 17.52 -15.87 -14.86
CA HIS A 222 17.93 -17.19 -14.37
C HIS A 222 17.11 -18.33 -14.95
N GLN A 223 15.81 -18.14 -15.17
CA GLN A 223 14.95 -19.16 -15.76
C GLN A 223 15.25 -19.37 -17.24
N LYS A 224 15.44 -18.30 -18.03
CA LYS A 224 15.84 -18.41 -19.44
C LYS A 224 17.21 -19.06 -19.63
N THR A 225 18.20 -18.67 -18.82
CA THR A 225 19.55 -19.23 -18.91
C THR A 225 19.54 -20.72 -18.59
N LYS A 226 18.82 -21.14 -17.54
CA LYS A 226 18.69 -22.57 -17.22
C LYS A 226 17.90 -23.36 -18.26
N GLN A 227 16.81 -22.79 -18.79
CA GLN A 227 16.04 -23.44 -19.86
C GLN A 227 16.87 -23.62 -21.12
N LEU A 228 17.71 -22.64 -21.47
CA LEU A 228 18.64 -22.74 -22.60
C LEU A 228 19.74 -23.79 -22.37
N VAL A 229 20.26 -23.90 -21.14
CA VAL A 229 21.22 -24.96 -20.77
C VAL A 229 20.58 -26.34 -20.82
N ASP A 230 19.38 -26.51 -20.23
CA ASP A 230 18.63 -27.78 -20.27
C ASP A 230 18.29 -28.19 -21.72
N ASP A 231 17.93 -27.23 -22.59
CA ASP A 231 17.66 -27.51 -24.01
C ASP A 231 18.95 -27.90 -24.78
N ILE A 232 20.10 -27.34 -24.41
CA ILE A 232 21.41 -27.72 -24.98
C ILE A 232 21.81 -29.12 -24.49
N ASP A 233 21.70 -29.39 -23.20
CA ASP A 233 22.01 -30.70 -22.61
C ASP A 233 21.08 -31.79 -23.13
N LYS A 234 19.78 -31.52 -23.27
CA LYS A 234 18.83 -32.45 -23.93
C LYS A 234 19.22 -32.73 -25.37
N LYS A 235 19.68 -31.74 -26.14
CA LYS A 235 20.16 -31.94 -27.51
C LYS A 235 21.47 -32.74 -27.57
N LEU A 236 22.38 -32.52 -26.62
CA LEU A 236 23.63 -33.26 -26.50
C LEU A 236 23.41 -34.72 -26.06
N LEU A 237 22.53 -34.94 -25.08
CA LEU A 237 22.13 -36.27 -24.60
C LEU A 237 21.31 -37.05 -25.62
N ALA A 238 20.42 -36.41 -26.39
CA ALA A 238 19.70 -37.06 -27.48
C ALA A 238 20.67 -37.52 -28.60
N THR A 239 21.72 -36.73 -28.86
CA THR A 239 22.77 -37.08 -29.83
C THR A 239 23.64 -38.24 -29.32
N SER A 240 23.95 -38.29 -28.02
CA SER A 240 24.70 -39.41 -27.42
C SER A 240 23.87 -40.69 -27.26
N GLN A 241 22.58 -40.57 -26.91
CA GLN A 241 21.66 -41.70 -26.77
C GLN A 241 21.31 -42.33 -28.11
N TYR A 242 21.22 -41.57 -29.22
CA TYR A 242 21.06 -42.15 -30.55
C TYR A 242 22.30 -42.97 -30.95
N SER A 243 23.48 -42.49 -30.57
CA SER A 243 24.76 -43.17 -30.78
C SER A 243 24.93 -44.41 -29.89
N ALA A 244 24.41 -44.37 -28.65
CA ALA A 244 24.45 -45.49 -27.71
C ALA A 244 23.36 -46.55 -27.96
N LYS A 245 22.17 -46.17 -28.43
CA LYS A 245 21.09 -47.11 -28.81
C LYS A 245 21.41 -47.93 -30.07
N LEU A 246 22.30 -47.44 -30.93
CA LEU A 246 22.84 -48.23 -32.06
C LEU A 246 23.96 -49.20 -31.64
N ALA A 247 24.52 -49.04 -30.43
CA ALA A 247 25.61 -49.88 -29.91
C ALA A 247 25.17 -50.90 -28.84
N ALA A 248 24.07 -50.65 -28.14
CA ALA A 248 23.55 -51.52 -27.08
C ALA A 248 22.35 -52.36 -27.57
N GLY A 249 22.63 -53.26 -28.51
CA GLY A 249 21.87 -54.52 -28.57
C GLY A 249 22.39 -55.44 -27.46
N ASP A 250 21.46 -56.04 -26.75
CA ASP A 250 21.62 -57.14 -25.78
C ASP A 250 21.87 -56.88 -24.28
N ASN A 251 21.04 -57.61 -23.53
CA ASN A 251 21.23 -58.19 -22.19
C ASN A 251 21.20 -57.26 -20.96
N TYR A 252 19.99 -57.08 -20.41
CA TYR A 252 19.82 -57.02 -18.95
C TYR A 252 18.81 -58.04 -18.46
N SER A 253 19.36 -59.01 -17.73
CA SER A 253 18.70 -60.08 -17.02
C SER A 253 18.18 -59.62 -15.65
N ARG A 254 16.96 -60.09 -15.34
CA ARG A 254 16.51 -60.55 -14.02
C ARG A 254 16.60 -59.55 -12.84
N ARG A 255 15.61 -58.66 -12.74
CA ARG A 255 15.10 -58.15 -11.45
C ARG A 255 13.57 -58.18 -11.45
N THR A 256 13.04 -58.52 -10.28
CA THR A 256 11.64 -58.73 -9.89
C THR A 256 10.67 -57.79 -10.59
N SER A 257 9.83 -58.38 -11.43
CA SER A 257 8.90 -57.66 -12.28
C SER A 257 7.67 -57.23 -11.46
N ILE A 258 7.50 -55.92 -11.25
CA ILE A 258 6.27 -55.32 -10.70
C ILE A 258 5.10 -55.62 -11.67
N ARG A 259 3.90 -55.93 -11.17
CA ARG A 259 2.74 -56.29 -12.03
C ARG A 259 2.54 -55.21 -13.11
N ALA A 260 2.52 -55.60 -14.38
CA ALA A 260 2.45 -54.63 -15.48
C ALA A 260 1.23 -53.71 -15.37
N SER A 261 0.09 -54.20 -14.85
CA SER A 261 -1.09 -53.37 -14.59
C SER A 261 -0.89 -52.34 -13.47
N ASP A 262 -0.09 -52.66 -12.45
CA ASP A 262 0.12 -51.77 -11.30
C ASP A 262 1.16 -50.70 -11.66
N VAL A 263 2.21 -51.09 -12.39
CA VAL A 263 3.14 -50.15 -13.05
C VAL A 263 2.38 -49.27 -14.03
N GLN A 264 1.49 -49.82 -14.85
CA GLN A 264 0.69 -49.06 -15.81
C GLN A 264 -0.23 -48.08 -15.09
N MET A 265 -0.96 -48.51 -14.06
CA MET A 265 -1.87 -47.66 -13.29
C MET A 265 -1.11 -46.55 -12.55
N GLN A 266 0.05 -46.85 -11.96
CA GLN A 266 0.90 -45.85 -11.30
C GLN A 266 1.65 -44.95 -12.30
N ALA A 267 2.01 -45.46 -13.48
CA ALA A 267 2.58 -44.67 -14.56
C ALA A 267 1.55 -43.71 -15.16
N THR A 268 0.32 -44.16 -15.38
CA THR A 268 -0.80 -43.30 -15.80
C THR A 268 -1.13 -42.26 -14.73
N ALA A 269 -1.12 -42.64 -13.45
CA ALA A 269 -1.31 -41.70 -12.35
C ALA A 269 -0.18 -40.67 -12.20
N SER A 270 1.06 -41.01 -12.58
CA SER A 270 2.21 -40.10 -12.54
C SER A 270 2.33 -39.22 -13.79
N GLU A 271 1.85 -39.67 -14.94
CA GLU A 271 1.81 -38.90 -16.19
C GLU A 271 0.83 -37.72 -16.14
N ASP A 272 -0.25 -37.83 -15.37
CA ASP A 272 -1.25 -36.76 -15.24
C ASP A 272 -0.87 -35.68 -14.20
N ILE A 273 0.24 -35.88 -13.47
CA ILE A 273 0.72 -34.94 -12.45
C ILE A 273 1.85 -34.07 -13.02
N VAL A 274 1.60 -32.77 -13.10
CA VAL A 274 2.63 -31.78 -13.48
C VAL A 274 3.53 -31.51 -12.28
N GLN A 275 4.83 -31.78 -12.43
CA GLN A 275 5.85 -31.59 -11.40
C GLN A 275 6.79 -30.44 -11.76
N MET A 276 7.03 -29.53 -10.82
CA MET A 276 7.99 -28.42 -10.99
C MET A 276 8.89 -28.28 -9.75
N GLY A 277 10.21 -28.35 -9.96
CA GLY A 277 11.20 -28.18 -8.89
C GLY A 277 11.46 -26.72 -8.53
N PHE A 278 11.50 -26.43 -7.24
CA PHE A 278 11.81 -25.13 -6.66
C PHE A 278 12.93 -25.22 -5.62
N SER A 279 13.69 -24.13 -5.51
CA SER A 279 14.67 -23.93 -4.43
C SER A 279 14.56 -22.51 -3.89
N ASN A 280 14.90 -22.36 -2.61
CA ASN A 280 14.89 -21.06 -1.95
C ASN A 280 16.05 -20.19 -2.46
N SER A 281 15.76 -18.91 -2.68
CA SER A 281 16.75 -17.89 -2.96
C SER A 281 16.73 -16.91 -1.79
N SER A 282 17.90 -16.60 -1.21
CA SER A 282 18.00 -15.63 -0.12
C SER A 282 17.45 -14.26 -0.53
N PHE A 283 17.68 -13.86 -1.78
CA PHE A 283 17.16 -12.62 -2.33
C PHE A 283 15.64 -12.65 -2.53
N GLY A 284 15.08 -13.76 -3.03
CA GLY A 284 13.62 -13.92 -3.16
C GLY A 284 12.90 -13.87 -1.81
N SER A 285 13.45 -14.53 -0.78
CA SER A 285 12.93 -14.48 0.59
C SER A 285 12.99 -13.07 1.19
N PHE A 286 14.06 -12.31 0.89
CA PHE A 286 14.17 -10.91 1.31
C PHE A 286 13.07 -10.05 0.69
N VAL A 287 12.84 -10.16 -0.63
CA VAL A 287 11.78 -9.39 -1.32
C VAL A 287 10.38 -9.78 -0.81
N PHE A 288 10.16 -11.06 -0.48
CA PHE A 288 8.92 -11.49 0.19
C PHE A 288 8.75 -10.83 1.57
N GLY A 289 9.82 -10.76 2.37
CA GLY A 289 9.81 -10.02 3.64
C GLY A 289 9.44 -8.55 3.45
N CYS A 290 10.02 -7.89 2.44
CA CYS A 290 9.65 -6.52 2.09
C CYS A 290 8.18 -6.37 1.67
N LEU A 291 7.60 -7.36 0.97
CA LEU A 291 6.18 -7.37 0.59
C LEU A 291 5.27 -7.37 1.83
N VAL A 292 5.60 -8.18 2.84
CA VAL A 292 4.87 -8.24 4.11
C VAL A 292 4.97 -6.91 4.85
N VAL A 293 6.18 -6.35 4.97
CA VAL A 293 6.40 -5.05 5.62
C VAL A 293 5.66 -3.92 4.90
N ALA A 294 5.68 -3.89 3.56
CA ALA A 294 4.93 -2.91 2.78
C ALA A 294 3.42 -3.02 3.00
N SER A 295 2.89 -4.26 3.07
CA SER A 295 1.47 -4.50 3.33
C SER A 295 1.03 -4.03 4.72
N VAL A 296 1.87 -4.27 5.75
CA VAL A 296 1.61 -3.74 7.11
C VAL A 296 1.74 -2.22 7.13
N GLY A 297 2.78 -1.67 6.50
CA GLY A 297 3.02 -0.23 6.41
C GLY A 297 1.87 0.53 5.75
N LEU A 298 1.19 -0.08 4.79
CA LEU A 298 0.03 0.51 4.13
C LEU A 298 -1.19 0.64 5.07
N ASN A 299 -1.43 -0.33 5.96
CA ASN A 299 -2.45 -0.20 7.01
C ASN A 299 -2.08 0.89 8.02
N ILE A 300 -0.80 0.97 8.40
CA ILE A 300 -0.31 2.02 9.30
C ILE A 300 -0.51 3.41 8.67
N LEU A 301 -0.22 3.55 7.37
CA LEU A 301 -0.43 4.80 6.64
C LEU A 301 -1.90 5.24 6.66
N LEU A 302 -2.84 4.32 6.43
CA LEU A 302 -4.27 4.61 6.54
C LEU A 302 -4.65 5.08 7.95
N ILE A 303 -4.12 4.43 8.99
CA ILE A 303 -4.37 4.84 10.38
C ILE A 303 -3.80 6.24 10.67
N ILE A 304 -2.62 6.56 10.14
CA ILE A 304 -2.01 7.89 10.29
C ILE A 304 -2.89 8.96 9.62
N ILE A 305 -3.38 8.72 8.40
CA ILE A 305 -4.26 9.67 7.69
C ILE A 305 -5.57 9.88 8.46
N ILE A 306 -6.15 8.80 9.01
CA ILE A 306 -7.35 8.88 9.86
C ILE A 306 -7.04 9.69 11.13
N ALA A 307 -5.93 9.43 11.80
CA ALA A 307 -5.53 10.18 13.00
C ALA A 307 -5.29 11.67 12.72
N ASP A 308 -4.75 12.01 11.54
CA ASP A 308 -4.60 13.38 11.06
C ASP A 308 -5.94 14.09 10.87
N PHE A 309 -6.94 13.37 10.34
CA PHE A 309 -8.30 13.89 10.23
C PHE A 309 -8.91 14.28 11.60
N TYR A 310 -8.58 13.55 12.66
CA TYR A 310 -8.98 13.88 14.05
C TYR A 310 -8.11 14.95 14.73
N ARG A 311 -7.15 15.56 14.02
CA ARG A 311 -6.19 16.55 14.56
C ARG A 311 -5.31 16.03 15.70
N ASN A 312 -4.96 14.74 15.67
CA ASN A 312 -4.03 14.18 16.64
C ASN A 312 -2.56 14.56 16.36
N PHE A 313 -2.26 15.20 15.23
CA PHE A 313 -0.94 15.71 14.90
C PHE A 313 -0.93 17.24 14.99
N ASP A 314 -0.02 17.77 15.81
CA ASP A 314 0.31 19.19 15.87
C ASP A 314 1.73 19.37 15.35
N PRO A 315 1.90 19.90 14.13
CA PRO A 315 0.91 20.45 13.19
C PRO A 315 0.24 19.37 12.31
N PRO A 316 -0.97 19.61 11.77
CA PRO A 316 -1.65 18.67 10.87
C PRO A 316 -0.86 18.48 9.56
N LEU A 317 -0.88 17.26 9.02
CA LEU A 317 -0.17 16.84 7.81
C LEU A 317 -0.87 17.29 6.52
N PHE A 318 -2.21 17.25 6.49
CA PHE A 318 -3.01 17.63 5.32
C PHE A 318 -4.07 18.67 5.68
N ASP A 319 -4.49 19.47 4.70
CA ASP A 319 -5.68 20.31 4.89
C ASP A 319 -6.93 19.44 4.95
N ILE A 320 -7.77 19.67 5.96
CA ILE A 320 -8.97 18.88 6.25
C ILE A 320 -10.04 19.10 5.17
N ARG A 321 -10.10 20.30 4.57
CA ARG A 321 -11.18 20.66 3.64
C ARG A 321 -11.01 20.12 2.22
N GLU A 322 -9.78 19.99 1.74
CA GLU A 322 -9.51 19.57 0.35
C GLU A 322 -8.62 18.32 0.25
N ASP A 323 -7.46 18.31 0.92
CA ASP A 323 -6.42 17.33 0.65
C ASP A 323 -6.60 16.01 1.41
N ASN A 324 -6.93 16.06 2.69
CA ASN A 324 -6.96 14.88 3.56
C ASN A 324 -7.96 13.82 3.03
N THR A 325 -9.13 14.25 2.56
CA THR A 325 -10.16 13.36 1.98
C THR A 325 -9.70 12.72 0.68
N ALA A 326 -9.11 13.50 -0.23
CA ALA A 326 -8.61 12.97 -1.49
C ALA A 326 -7.47 11.96 -1.27
N VAL A 327 -6.50 12.29 -0.41
CA VAL A 327 -5.37 11.41 -0.07
C VAL A 327 -5.87 10.12 0.58
N PHE A 328 -6.84 10.21 1.50
CA PHE A 328 -7.44 9.02 2.12
C PHE A 328 -8.03 8.07 1.07
N PHE A 329 -8.88 8.57 0.17
CA PHE A 329 -9.51 7.71 -0.85
C PHE A 329 -8.51 7.12 -1.83
N ILE A 330 -7.49 7.89 -2.26
CA ILE A 330 -6.44 7.38 -3.17
C ILE A 330 -5.67 6.23 -2.50
N VAL A 331 -5.20 6.43 -1.26
CA VAL A 331 -4.46 5.41 -0.52
C VAL A 331 -5.35 4.21 -0.20
N TRP A 332 -6.63 4.44 0.13
CA TRP A 332 -7.61 3.39 0.42
C TRP A 332 -7.93 2.53 -0.81
N VAL A 333 -8.13 3.12 -1.99
CA VAL A 333 -8.33 2.35 -3.23
C VAL A 333 -7.07 1.56 -3.58
N PHE A 334 -5.89 2.19 -3.46
CA PHE A 334 -4.62 1.51 -3.68
C PHE A 334 -4.44 0.31 -2.72
N ALA A 335 -4.78 0.49 -1.44
CA ALA A 335 -4.78 -0.56 -0.43
C ALA A 335 -5.71 -1.72 -0.77
N LEU A 336 -6.95 -1.42 -1.15
CA LEU A 336 -7.94 -2.42 -1.53
C LEU A 336 -7.44 -3.27 -2.71
N VAL A 337 -6.97 -2.61 -3.78
CA VAL A 337 -6.42 -3.32 -4.96
C VAL A 337 -5.20 -4.14 -4.57
N TRP A 338 -4.31 -3.60 -3.74
CA TRP A 338 -3.11 -4.28 -3.25
C TRP A 338 -3.45 -5.59 -2.51
N PHE A 339 -4.37 -5.56 -1.54
CA PHE A 339 -4.77 -6.75 -0.80
C PHE A 339 -5.55 -7.75 -1.64
N VAL A 340 -6.40 -7.29 -2.56
CA VAL A 340 -7.10 -8.17 -3.50
C VAL A 340 -6.12 -8.90 -4.42
N VAL A 341 -5.06 -8.23 -4.89
CA VAL A 341 -4.02 -8.86 -5.71
C VAL A 341 -3.23 -9.89 -4.91
N ILE A 342 -2.81 -9.56 -3.68
CA ILE A 342 -2.13 -10.51 -2.79
C ILE A 342 -3.01 -11.75 -2.54
N MET A 343 -4.29 -11.54 -2.25
CA MET A 343 -5.25 -12.60 -2.00
C MET A 343 -5.45 -13.49 -3.24
N SER A 344 -5.63 -12.89 -4.42
CA SER A 344 -5.75 -13.63 -5.68
C SER A 344 -4.51 -14.47 -5.99
N MET A 345 -3.33 -14.01 -5.54
CA MET A 345 -2.05 -14.69 -5.74
C MET A 345 -1.64 -15.61 -4.58
N GLN A 346 -2.46 -15.80 -3.54
CA GLN A 346 -2.06 -16.48 -2.30
C GLN A 346 -1.43 -17.86 -2.52
N ASP A 347 -1.98 -18.68 -3.42
CA ASP A 347 -1.49 -20.05 -3.67
C ASP A 347 -0.14 -20.08 -4.42
N ARG A 348 0.21 -18.97 -5.08
CA ARG A 348 1.38 -18.87 -5.96
C ARG A 348 2.44 -17.95 -5.37
N ILE A 349 2.13 -17.19 -4.32
CA ILE A 349 2.99 -16.12 -3.81
C ILE A 349 4.35 -16.66 -3.36
N PHE A 350 4.36 -17.76 -2.61
CA PHE A 350 5.61 -18.39 -2.16
C PHE A 350 6.45 -18.91 -3.34
N ASN A 351 5.81 -19.51 -4.34
CA ASN A 351 6.49 -20.00 -5.54
C ASN A 351 6.92 -18.87 -6.49
N PHE A 352 6.30 -17.69 -6.36
CA PHE A 352 6.74 -16.50 -7.06
C PHE A 352 8.10 -16.00 -6.54
N PHE A 353 8.36 -16.12 -5.24
CA PHE A 353 9.64 -15.75 -4.62
C PHE A 353 10.69 -16.88 -4.59
N ARG A 354 10.36 -18.08 -5.07
CA ARG A 354 11.30 -19.20 -5.27
C ARG A 354 11.85 -19.24 -6.70
N LEU A 355 13.04 -19.84 -6.85
CA LEU A 355 13.67 -20.09 -8.15
C LEU A 355 13.35 -21.49 -8.64
N ARG A 356 13.18 -21.63 -9.96
CA ARG A 356 13.03 -22.95 -10.60
C ARG A 356 14.38 -23.65 -10.69
N VAL A 357 14.38 -24.94 -10.36
CA VAL A 357 15.55 -25.82 -10.36
C VAL A 357 15.09 -27.19 -10.89
N PRO A 358 15.93 -27.93 -11.63
CA PRO A 358 15.64 -29.31 -12.00
C PRO A 358 15.28 -30.19 -10.79
N LEU A 359 14.53 -31.26 -11.05
CA LEU A 359 13.95 -32.12 -10.01
C LEU A 359 15.02 -32.85 -9.19
N ASP A 360 16.21 -33.08 -9.76
CA ASP A 360 17.40 -33.68 -9.12
C ASP A 360 17.95 -32.87 -7.92
N LYS A 361 17.82 -31.55 -7.95
CA LYS A 361 18.43 -30.62 -6.97
C LYS A 361 17.41 -29.74 -6.26
N CYS A 362 16.12 -29.97 -6.51
CA CYS A 362 15.07 -29.18 -5.89
C CYS A 362 14.93 -29.48 -4.38
N LYS A 363 14.57 -28.44 -3.61
CA LYS A 363 14.21 -28.56 -2.19
C LYS A 363 12.71 -28.67 -1.99
N PHE A 364 11.95 -28.16 -2.95
CA PHE A 364 10.49 -28.18 -2.96
C PHE A 364 10.01 -28.64 -4.34
N VAL A 365 8.93 -29.41 -4.38
CA VAL A 365 8.28 -29.83 -5.62
C VAL A 365 6.86 -29.30 -5.60
N TYR A 366 6.53 -28.49 -6.60
CA TYR A 366 5.15 -28.18 -6.91
C TYR A 366 4.55 -29.33 -7.69
N MET A 367 3.48 -29.92 -7.16
CA MET A 367 2.73 -30.99 -7.80
C MET A 367 1.32 -30.49 -8.08
N LEU A 368 0.87 -30.70 -9.31
CA LEU A 368 -0.45 -30.33 -9.79
C LEU A 368 -1.07 -31.56 -10.45
N LYS A 369 -2.08 -32.12 -9.79
CA LYS A 369 -2.95 -33.15 -10.35
C LYS A 369 -4.13 -32.44 -10.99
N ARG A 370 -4.45 -32.74 -12.25
CA ARG A 370 -5.60 -32.14 -12.92
C ARG A 370 -6.87 -32.78 -12.38
N ASP A 371 -7.88 -31.96 -12.11
CA ASP A 371 -9.22 -32.47 -11.84
C ASP A 371 -9.87 -32.67 -13.21
N GLU A 372 -10.22 -33.92 -13.52
CA GLU A 372 -11.19 -34.21 -14.57
C GLU A 372 -12.54 -33.66 -14.08
N THR A 373 -12.77 -32.38 -14.37
CA THR A 373 -14.04 -31.71 -14.07
C THR A 373 -15.10 -32.26 -15.00
N GLU A 374 -15.72 -33.39 -14.64
CA GLU A 374 -17.06 -33.68 -15.11
C GLU A 374 -17.99 -32.64 -14.49
N VAL A 375 -18.42 -31.66 -15.30
CA VAL A 375 -19.38 -30.63 -14.91
C VAL A 375 -20.75 -31.29 -14.70
N LEU A 376 -20.93 -31.90 -13.54
CA LEU A 376 -22.22 -32.35 -13.05
C LEU A 376 -22.91 -31.16 -12.41
N LEU A 377 -23.98 -30.70 -13.08
CA LEU A 377 -24.92 -29.62 -12.69
C LEU A 377 -24.55 -28.21 -13.19
N ALA A 378 -24.76 -27.99 -14.48
CA ALA A 378 -25.07 -26.65 -14.98
C ALA A 378 -26.55 -26.35 -14.69
N ASP A 379 -26.85 -25.81 -13.49
CA ASP A 379 -28.18 -25.25 -13.23
C ASP A 379 -28.31 -23.89 -13.92
N ARG A 380 -29.35 -23.77 -14.74
CA ARG A 380 -29.48 -22.77 -15.81
C ARG A 380 -30.26 -21.55 -15.30
N SER A 381 -29.65 -20.76 -14.42
CA SER A 381 -30.21 -19.47 -13.97
C SER A 381 -29.34 -18.30 -14.42
N GLY A 382 -29.96 -17.17 -14.81
CA GLY A 382 -29.22 -15.99 -15.31
C GLY A 382 -28.27 -15.35 -14.29
N VAL A 383 -28.42 -15.67 -13.00
CA VAL A 383 -27.47 -15.29 -11.94
C VAL A 383 -26.22 -16.18 -11.98
N SER A 384 -26.38 -17.48 -12.25
CA SER A 384 -25.26 -18.40 -12.49
C SER A 384 -24.42 -17.97 -13.70
N ASP A 385 -25.05 -17.51 -14.79
CA ASP A 385 -24.34 -16.99 -15.97
C ASP A 385 -23.57 -15.69 -15.68
N PHE A 386 -24.10 -14.78 -14.85
CA PHE A 386 -23.40 -13.57 -14.46
C PHE A 386 -22.22 -13.88 -13.54
N VAL A 387 -22.40 -14.76 -12.57
CA VAL A 387 -21.33 -15.24 -11.68
C VAL A 387 -20.26 -15.96 -12.50
N ALA A 388 -20.62 -16.84 -13.43
CA ALA A 388 -19.69 -17.51 -14.33
C ALA A 388 -18.93 -16.52 -15.24
N LYS A 389 -19.57 -15.43 -15.67
CA LYS A 389 -18.93 -14.39 -16.47
C LYS A 389 -17.93 -13.57 -15.66
N VAL A 390 -18.28 -13.18 -14.44
CA VAL A 390 -17.37 -12.51 -13.50
C VAL A 390 -16.22 -13.45 -13.10
N GLU A 391 -16.53 -14.71 -12.81
CA GLU A 391 -15.54 -15.74 -12.49
C GLU A 391 -14.60 -15.99 -13.67
N SER A 392 -15.10 -16.02 -14.92
CA SER A 392 -14.26 -16.13 -16.13
C SER A 392 -13.38 -14.90 -16.40
N PHE A 393 -13.76 -13.73 -15.87
CA PHE A 393 -12.99 -12.50 -15.97
C PHE A 393 -11.83 -12.48 -14.95
N PHE A 394 -12.06 -13.01 -13.74
CA PHE A 394 -11.04 -13.14 -12.70
C PHE A 394 -10.18 -14.42 -12.84
N ALA A 395 -10.74 -15.50 -13.38
CA ALA A 395 -10.05 -16.74 -13.68
C ALA A 395 -9.55 -16.68 -15.12
N SER A 396 -8.27 -16.33 -15.30
CA SER A 396 -7.64 -16.31 -16.62
C SER A 396 -7.94 -17.61 -17.39
N LYS A 397 -8.49 -17.47 -18.60
CA LYS A 397 -8.60 -18.51 -19.65
C LYS A 397 -7.41 -19.50 -19.56
N GLY A 398 -7.69 -20.74 -19.16
CA GLY A 398 -6.68 -21.80 -19.02
C GLY A 398 -6.23 -22.10 -17.59
N LYS A 399 -7.04 -21.80 -16.56
CA LYS A 399 -6.78 -22.31 -15.20
C LYS A 399 -6.85 -23.84 -15.28
N ILE A 400 -5.69 -24.48 -15.24
CA ILE A 400 -5.57 -25.93 -15.01
C ILE A 400 -6.25 -26.18 -13.66
N SER A 401 -7.51 -26.62 -13.71
CA SER A 401 -8.30 -26.98 -12.53
C SER A 401 -7.73 -28.28 -12.00
N GLY A 402 -7.48 -28.34 -10.71
CA GLY A 402 -6.70 -29.43 -10.14
C GLY A 402 -6.19 -29.18 -8.73
N TYR A 403 -6.06 -30.25 -7.95
CA TYR A 403 -5.39 -30.21 -6.66
C TYR A 403 -3.90 -29.87 -6.84
N ARG A 404 -3.49 -28.79 -6.18
CA ARG A 404 -2.13 -28.25 -6.27
C ARG A 404 -1.56 -28.01 -4.88
N THR A 405 -0.36 -28.51 -4.65
CA THR A 405 0.39 -28.18 -3.44
C THR A 405 1.89 -28.14 -3.72
N THR A 406 2.63 -27.43 -2.88
CA THR A 406 4.10 -27.41 -2.93
C THR A 406 4.63 -28.11 -1.70
N VAL A 407 5.27 -29.25 -1.93
CA VAL A 407 5.70 -30.16 -0.87
C VAL A 407 7.23 -30.09 -0.73
N PRO A 408 7.79 -30.13 0.49
CA PRO A 408 9.23 -30.28 0.69
C PRO A 408 9.75 -31.65 0.23
N VAL A 409 10.98 -31.69 -0.26
CA VAL A 409 11.70 -32.95 -0.56
C VAL A 409 12.43 -33.39 0.71
N VAL A 410 12.19 -34.64 1.13
CA VAL A 410 12.85 -35.27 2.28
C VAL A 410 13.78 -36.38 1.77
N GLU A 411 14.96 -36.48 2.34
CA GLU A 411 15.92 -37.54 2.02
C GLU A 411 15.86 -38.62 3.09
N VAL A 412 15.50 -39.85 2.68
CA VAL A 412 15.36 -41.02 3.56
C VAL A 412 16.25 -42.12 3.00
N ASP A 413 17.30 -42.48 3.74
CA ASP A 413 18.22 -43.57 3.39
C ASP A 413 18.83 -43.43 1.96
N GLY A 414 19.15 -42.19 1.57
CA GLY A 414 19.69 -41.84 0.24
C GLY A 414 18.65 -41.70 -0.87
N LEU A 415 17.37 -41.97 -0.59
CA LEU A 415 16.26 -41.76 -1.52
C LEU A 415 15.64 -40.38 -1.32
N ARG A 416 15.43 -39.64 -2.41
CA ARG A 416 14.73 -38.35 -2.38
C ARG A 416 13.23 -38.59 -2.56
N VAL A 417 12.47 -38.20 -1.56
CA VAL A 417 11.07 -38.55 -1.41
C VAL A 417 10.21 -37.30 -1.24
N VAL A 418 9.01 -37.33 -1.81
CA VAL A 418 7.97 -36.30 -1.67
C VAL A 418 6.64 -36.98 -1.38
N GLU A 419 5.84 -36.40 -0.49
CA GLU A 419 4.51 -36.92 -0.17
C GLU A 419 3.42 -36.01 -0.74
N PHE A 420 2.57 -36.55 -1.62
CA PHE A 420 1.51 -35.78 -2.26
C PHE A 420 0.21 -36.57 -2.24
N GLN A 421 -0.85 -35.97 -1.67
CA GLN A 421 -2.14 -36.64 -1.42
C GLN A 421 -1.98 -37.96 -0.63
N HIS A 422 -1.13 -37.97 0.40
CA HIS A 422 -0.81 -39.18 1.19
C HIS A 422 -0.20 -40.33 0.40
N ILE A 423 0.32 -40.05 -0.80
CA ILE A 423 1.10 -41.01 -1.60
C ILE A 423 2.54 -40.56 -1.62
N ARG A 424 3.44 -41.50 -1.34
CA ARG A 424 4.88 -41.28 -1.39
C ARG A 424 5.39 -41.42 -2.82
N TYR A 425 6.12 -40.41 -3.28
CA TYR A 425 6.80 -40.40 -4.57
C TYR A 425 8.31 -40.40 -4.34
N VAL A 426 9.02 -41.29 -5.04
CA VAL A 426 10.47 -41.44 -5.00
C VAL A 426 11.07 -40.87 -6.28
N TYR A 427 12.20 -40.16 -6.17
CA TYR A 427 12.91 -39.65 -7.33
C TYR A 427 13.59 -40.79 -8.09
N GLU A 428 13.24 -40.93 -9.36
CA GLU A 428 13.82 -41.93 -10.26
C GLU A 428 14.77 -41.22 -11.25
N GLU A 429 16.04 -41.60 -11.24
CA GLU A 429 17.08 -40.97 -12.08
C GLU A 429 16.85 -41.22 -13.58
N THR A 430 16.32 -42.39 -13.92
CA THR A 430 16.09 -42.80 -15.31
C THR A 430 15.00 -41.98 -15.99
N GLU A 431 13.96 -41.60 -15.24
CA GLU A 431 12.83 -40.81 -15.75
C GLU A 431 12.93 -39.32 -15.42
N GLN A 432 13.94 -38.92 -14.62
CA GLN A 432 14.15 -37.56 -14.10
C GLN A 432 12.90 -36.93 -13.44
N ARG A 433 12.03 -37.76 -12.86
CA ARG A 433 10.76 -37.35 -12.23
C ARG A 433 10.53 -38.10 -10.92
N PHE A 434 9.62 -37.59 -10.10
CA PHE A 434 9.16 -38.31 -8.92
C PHE A 434 8.05 -39.29 -9.34
N VAL A 435 8.25 -40.57 -9.08
CA VAL A 435 7.29 -41.64 -9.40
C VAL A 435 6.70 -42.23 -8.11
N PRO A 436 5.45 -42.70 -8.11
CA PRO A 436 4.86 -43.35 -6.94
C PRO A 436 5.74 -44.52 -6.48
N GLY A 437 6.04 -44.57 -5.18
CA GLY A 437 6.77 -45.69 -4.58
C GLY A 437 5.94 -46.97 -4.72
N ALA A 438 6.51 -48.00 -5.35
CA ALA A 438 5.85 -49.27 -5.58
C ALA A 438 6.70 -50.42 -5.03
N VAL A 439 6.05 -51.38 -4.40
CA VAL A 439 6.69 -52.62 -3.94
C VAL A 439 6.17 -53.77 -4.77
N ALA A 440 7.08 -54.58 -5.31
CA ALA A 440 6.72 -55.78 -6.04
C ALA A 440 6.20 -56.83 -5.05
N LEU A 441 4.91 -57.16 -5.14
CA LEU A 441 4.31 -58.31 -4.46
C LEU A 441 4.54 -59.58 -5.29
N GLY A 442 4.65 -60.73 -4.62
CA GLY A 442 4.72 -62.05 -5.27
C GLY A 442 3.57 -62.25 -6.26
N ARG A 443 3.87 -62.72 -7.47
CA ARG A 443 2.90 -62.81 -8.57
C ARG A 443 2.17 -64.14 -8.58
N THR A 444 2.84 -65.19 -8.14
CA THR A 444 2.31 -66.55 -8.10
C THR A 444 2.02 -66.98 -6.67
N TYR A 445 1.17 -68.01 -6.51
CA TYR A 445 0.92 -68.61 -5.20
C TYR A 445 2.21 -69.09 -4.54
N ASP A 446 3.17 -69.61 -5.33
CA ASP A 446 4.50 -69.99 -4.84
C ASP A 446 5.29 -68.80 -4.31
N ASP A 447 5.28 -67.64 -4.99
CA ASP A 447 5.97 -66.43 -4.51
C ASP A 447 5.36 -65.94 -3.18
N MET A 448 4.04 -65.98 -3.06
CA MET A 448 3.34 -65.61 -1.81
C MET A 448 3.62 -66.61 -0.68
N GLN A 449 3.72 -67.91 -1.01
CA GLN A 449 4.09 -68.96 -0.07
C GLN A 449 5.54 -68.82 0.39
N GLN A 450 6.44 -68.35 -0.47
CA GLN A 450 7.83 -68.04 -0.11
C GLN A 450 7.95 -66.83 0.83
N GLU A 451 7.06 -65.84 0.71
CA GLU A 451 7.00 -64.69 1.64
C GLU A 451 6.19 -64.97 2.92
N ALA A 452 5.60 -66.17 3.07
CA ALA A 452 4.72 -66.51 4.20
C ALA A 452 5.42 -66.54 5.57
N SER A 453 6.74 -66.73 5.61
CA SER A 453 7.53 -66.68 6.85
C SER A 453 7.78 -65.26 7.36
N GLY A 454 7.28 -64.24 6.66
CA GLY A 454 7.53 -62.84 6.95
C GLY A 454 8.75 -62.29 6.20
N LEU A 455 8.91 -60.97 6.28
CA LEU A 455 9.95 -60.22 5.59
C LEU A 455 11.23 -60.18 6.43
N SER A 456 12.39 -60.14 5.77
CA SER A 456 13.65 -59.83 6.46
C SER A 456 13.66 -58.36 6.92
N ASP A 457 14.42 -58.05 7.97
CA ASP A 457 14.53 -56.66 8.47
C ASP A 457 15.01 -55.68 7.40
N THR A 458 15.87 -56.12 6.49
CA THR A 458 16.39 -55.29 5.40
C THR A 458 15.34 -55.01 4.34
N GLU A 459 14.56 -56.02 3.96
CA GLU A 459 13.45 -55.88 3.00
C GLU A 459 12.31 -55.07 3.61
N ALA A 460 11.98 -55.30 4.88
CA ALA A 460 10.97 -54.54 5.60
C ALA A 460 11.33 -53.05 5.67
N ARG A 461 12.59 -52.71 6.00
CA ARG A 461 13.08 -51.32 5.97
C ARG A 461 13.03 -50.73 4.57
N HIS A 462 13.42 -51.48 3.54
CA HIS A 462 13.37 -51.02 2.16
C HIS A 462 11.92 -50.72 1.71
N ARG A 463 10.96 -51.58 2.02
CA ARG A 463 9.52 -51.37 1.73
C ARG A 463 8.96 -50.16 2.47
N ILE A 464 9.30 -49.99 3.75
CA ILE A 464 8.90 -48.83 4.57
C ILE A 464 9.49 -47.52 4.02
N ASN A 465 10.75 -47.52 3.60
CA ASN A 465 11.39 -46.34 3.01
C ASN A 465 10.73 -45.95 1.67
N THR A 466 10.35 -46.95 0.86
CA THR A 466 9.78 -46.75 -0.48
C THR A 466 8.30 -46.33 -0.43
N VAL A 467 7.46 -47.01 0.34
CA VAL A 467 6.00 -46.81 0.33
C VAL A 467 5.53 -45.90 1.48
N GLY A 468 6.26 -45.90 2.60
CA GLY A 468 5.86 -45.18 3.82
C GLY A 468 5.25 -46.09 4.88
N SER A 469 4.97 -45.49 6.03
CA SER A 469 4.22 -46.13 7.11
C SER A 469 2.76 -46.33 6.69
N ASN A 470 2.12 -47.39 7.18
CA ASN A 470 0.67 -47.56 7.03
C ASN A 470 -0.07 -46.71 8.07
N SER A 471 0.12 -45.40 8.02
CA SER A 471 -0.58 -44.40 8.84
C SER A 471 -1.00 -43.23 7.97
N VAL A 472 -2.18 -42.68 8.23
CA VAL A 472 -2.68 -41.49 7.52
C VAL A 472 -2.31 -40.27 8.35
N ASP A 473 -1.08 -39.80 8.20
CA ASP A 473 -0.60 -38.68 9.02
C ASP A 473 -1.23 -37.36 8.51
N VAL A 474 -2.16 -36.81 9.28
CA VAL A 474 -2.77 -35.50 9.00
C VAL A 474 -2.04 -34.43 9.82
N GLU A 475 -1.32 -33.54 9.14
CA GLU A 475 -0.63 -32.44 9.81
C GLU A 475 -1.62 -31.39 10.33
N MET A 476 -1.57 -31.08 11.63
CA MET A 476 -2.28 -29.91 12.17
C MET A 476 -1.53 -28.62 11.80
N PRO A 477 -2.20 -27.64 11.16
CA PRO A 477 -1.58 -26.34 10.95
C PRO A 477 -1.27 -25.66 12.29
N SER A 478 -0.18 -24.91 12.31
CA SER A 478 0.16 -24.08 13.46
C SER A 478 -0.84 -22.94 13.63
N LEU A 479 -1.04 -22.48 14.87
CA LEU A 479 -2.00 -21.42 15.17
C LEU A 479 -1.79 -20.15 14.33
N PRO A 480 -0.56 -19.66 14.09
CA PRO A 480 -0.34 -18.50 13.21
C PRO A 480 -0.76 -18.75 11.75
N VAL A 481 -0.58 -19.99 11.24
CA VAL A 481 -0.98 -20.36 9.88
C VAL A 481 -2.51 -20.41 9.77
N SER A 482 -3.20 -20.99 10.76
CA SER A 482 -4.67 -20.98 10.82
C SER A 482 -5.22 -19.55 10.89
N MET A 483 -4.63 -18.68 11.70
CA MET A 483 -5.01 -17.26 11.76
C MET A 483 -4.83 -16.57 10.40
N ALA A 484 -3.70 -16.79 9.73
CA ALA A 484 -3.45 -16.20 8.42
C ALA A 484 -4.48 -16.70 7.39
N GLN A 485 -4.79 -18.00 7.36
CA GLN A 485 -5.79 -18.55 6.45
C GLN A 485 -7.18 -17.94 6.65
N GLU A 486 -7.58 -17.62 7.89
CA GLU A 486 -8.87 -17.00 8.19
C GLU A 486 -8.87 -15.51 7.79
N PHE A 487 -7.89 -14.72 8.26
CA PHE A 487 -7.88 -13.27 8.05
C PHE A 487 -7.54 -12.86 6.61
N PHE A 488 -6.80 -13.69 5.88
CA PHE A 488 -6.58 -13.51 4.44
C PHE A 488 -7.69 -14.20 3.65
N THR A 489 -8.94 -13.79 3.86
CA THR A 489 -10.04 -14.08 2.95
C THR A 489 -10.64 -12.79 2.41
N LEU A 490 -11.26 -12.85 1.22
CA LEU A 490 -11.86 -11.67 0.58
C LEU A 490 -12.92 -11.00 1.48
N PHE A 491 -13.61 -11.78 2.31
CA PHE A 491 -14.61 -11.30 3.24
C PHE A 491 -14.01 -10.41 4.33
N TYR A 492 -12.95 -10.87 5.02
CA TYR A 492 -12.29 -10.06 6.06
C TYR A 492 -11.58 -8.84 5.47
N ILE A 493 -10.97 -8.95 4.28
CA ILE A 493 -10.39 -7.80 3.56
C ILE A 493 -11.47 -6.74 3.30
N TYR A 494 -12.64 -7.15 2.77
CA TYR A 494 -13.77 -6.26 2.54
C TYR A 494 -14.25 -5.58 3.84
N GLN A 495 -14.41 -6.35 4.92
CA GLN A 495 -14.85 -5.82 6.22
C GLN A 495 -13.89 -4.76 6.77
N ILE A 496 -12.58 -5.05 6.81
CA ILE A 496 -11.57 -4.11 7.29
C ILE A 496 -11.54 -2.84 6.43
N MET A 497 -11.64 -2.96 5.10
CA MET A 497 -11.67 -1.81 4.20
C MET A 497 -12.91 -0.94 4.43
N CYS A 498 -14.07 -1.54 4.72
CA CYS A 498 -15.27 -0.78 5.11
C CYS A 498 -15.10 -0.07 6.45
N TYR A 499 -14.44 -0.72 7.43
CA TYR A 499 -14.21 -0.12 8.74
C TYR A 499 -13.29 1.08 8.66
N TYR A 500 -12.27 1.07 7.80
CA TYR A 500 -11.46 2.28 7.56
C TYR A 500 -12.31 3.48 7.12
N VAL A 501 -13.31 3.27 6.26
CA VAL A 501 -14.23 4.33 5.84
C VAL A 501 -15.08 4.83 7.01
N TRP A 502 -15.55 3.93 7.88
CA TRP A 502 -16.31 4.33 9.09
C TRP A 502 -15.44 5.09 10.09
N TYR A 503 -14.20 4.65 10.29
CA TYR A 503 -13.23 5.35 11.14
C TYR A 503 -12.92 6.75 10.59
N TYR A 504 -12.88 6.91 9.27
CA TYR A 504 -12.67 8.20 8.62
C TYR A 504 -13.86 9.15 8.81
N PHE A 505 -15.09 8.73 8.53
CA PHE A 505 -16.30 9.57 8.60
C PHE A 505 -16.86 9.77 10.02
N THR A 506 -16.02 9.87 11.05
CA THR A 506 -16.43 10.11 12.46
C THR A 506 -17.39 9.08 13.08
N TYR A 507 -17.62 7.92 12.44
CA TYR A 507 -18.40 6.79 12.98
C TYR A 507 -17.52 5.81 13.77
N TRP A 508 -16.51 6.30 14.47
CA TRP A 508 -15.51 5.48 15.16
C TRP A 508 -16.12 4.53 16.20
N ASN A 509 -17.16 4.97 16.92
CA ASN A 509 -17.89 4.13 17.89
C ASN A 509 -18.47 2.86 17.22
N MET A 510 -19.13 3.01 16.08
CA MET A 510 -19.68 1.89 15.33
C MET A 510 -18.57 1.04 14.71
N GLY A 511 -17.50 1.68 14.23
CA GLY A 511 -16.30 0.99 13.73
C GLY A 511 -15.69 0.05 14.77
N ILE A 512 -15.51 0.53 16.01
CA ILE A 512 -14.97 -0.28 17.12
C ILE A 512 -15.90 -1.47 17.41
N VAL A 513 -17.20 -1.22 17.57
CA VAL A 513 -18.17 -2.30 17.89
C VAL A 513 -18.14 -3.38 16.80
N MET A 514 -18.16 -3.00 15.52
CA MET A 514 -18.11 -3.97 14.43
C MET A 514 -16.77 -4.70 14.35
N THR A 515 -15.67 -4.01 14.62
CA THR A 515 -14.33 -4.63 14.66
C THR A 515 -14.27 -5.70 15.76
N VAL A 516 -14.81 -5.42 16.95
CA VAL A 516 -14.87 -6.39 18.05
C VAL A 516 -15.73 -7.60 17.68
N VAL A 517 -16.89 -7.39 17.06
CA VAL A 517 -17.77 -8.49 16.61
C VAL A 517 -17.08 -9.37 15.58
N VAL A 518 -16.41 -8.79 14.59
CA VAL A 518 -15.71 -9.55 13.55
C VAL A 518 -14.50 -10.29 14.09
N LEU A 519 -13.72 -9.67 14.99
CA LEU A 519 -12.62 -10.34 15.67
C LEU A 519 -13.13 -11.52 16.52
N GLY A 520 -14.24 -11.33 17.25
CA GLY A 520 -14.89 -12.40 18.00
C GLY A 520 -15.33 -13.56 17.12
N ALA A 521 -15.98 -13.26 15.99
CA ALA A 521 -16.39 -14.27 15.02
C ALA A 521 -15.18 -15.01 14.41
N ALA A 522 -14.10 -14.30 14.06
CA ALA A 522 -12.87 -14.89 13.56
C ALA A 522 -12.23 -15.85 14.58
N VAL A 523 -12.18 -15.45 15.86
CA VAL A 523 -11.63 -16.30 16.93
C VAL A 523 -12.46 -17.57 17.10
N VAL A 524 -13.79 -17.46 17.08
CA VAL A 524 -14.69 -18.63 17.14
C VAL A 524 -14.48 -19.54 15.93
N ASN A 525 -14.43 -18.99 14.71
CA ASN A 525 -14.17 -19.77 13.49
C ASN A 525 -12.84 -20.51 13.55
N ILE A 526 -11.76 -19.83 13.93
CA ILE A 526 -10.43 -20.43 14.08
C ILE A 526 -10.46 -21.54 15.12
N TYR A 527 -11.13 -21.32 16.26
CA TYR A 527 -11.26 -22.32 17.32
C TYR A 527 -12.02 -23.56 16.81
N THR A 528 -13.18 -23.37 16.17
CA THR A 528 -14.00 -24.46 15.63
C THR A 528 -13.25 -25.24 14.53
N GLN A 529 -12.61 -24.55 13.59
CA GLN A 529 -11.85 -25.19 12.52
C GLN A 529 -10.70 -26.02 13.09
N ARG A 530 -9.98 -25.49 14.07
CA ARG A 530 -8.89 -26.20 14.74
C ARG A 530 -9.39 -27.37 15.59
N GLN A 531 -10.56 -27.26 16.22
CA GLN A 531 -11.20 -28.37 16.94
C GLN A 531 -11.56 -29.53 16.00
N ILE A 532 -12.14 -29.22 14.83
CA ILE A 532 -12.46 -30.21 13.79
C ILE A 532 -11.17 -30.90 13.32
N GLN A 533 -10.13 -30.13 13.00
CA GLN A 533 -8.83 -30.68 12.59
C GLN A 533 -8.21 -31.56 13.68
N SER A 534 -8.25 -31.13 14.95
CA SER A 534 -7.78 -31.95 16.06
C SER A 534 -8.57 -33.24 16.23
N SER A 535 -9.87 -33.23 15.95
CA SER A 535 -10.69 -34.45 16.00
C SER A 535 -10.29 -35.44 14.91
N ILE A 536 -10.00 -34.96 13.70
CA ILE A 536 -9.54 -35.80 12.58
C ILE A 536 -8.19 -36.44 12.92
N VAL A 537 -7.26 -35.65 13.47
CA VAL A 537 -5.92 -36.13 13.85
C VAL A 537 -5.94 -37.15 14.99
N LYS A 538 -7.01 -37.21 15.80
CA LYS A 538 -7.20 -38.27 16.80
C LYS A 538 -7.78 -39.56 16.22
N MET A 539 -8.43 -39.49 15.05
CA MET A 539 -9.02 -40.65 14.38
C MET A 539 -8.01 -41.39 13.50
N THR A 540 -7.00 -40.67 13.01
CA THR A 540 -5.83 -41.19 12.30
C THR A 540 -4.75 -41.61 13.29
#